data_AF-A0A661IMG2-F1
#
_entry.id   AF-A0A661IMG2-F1
#
_cell.length_a   1.000
_cell.length_b   1.000
_cell.length_c   1.000
_cell.angle_alpha   90.00
_cell.angle_beta   90.00
_cell.angle_gamma   90.00
#
_symmetry.space_group_name_H-M   'P 1'
#
loop_
_entity.id
_entity.type
_entity.pdbx_description
1 polymer ?
#
loop_
_entity_poly.entity_id
_entity_poly.type
_entity_poly.pdbx_seq_one_letter_code
_entity_poly.pdbx_strand_id
1 'polypeptide(L)'
;MNFNIINESAYQSVSVELLEESTFGGEQRIKFKAKLQERDVTNNNGRSYSDEVLRLIVEQLAPKATERKLVGELDHPSPQGDTAAKMKRSSTISLKDACVLFTSIEYDGKFIIATCETLTNDSGMNLYRLLKDKVTIGFSLRAFGSSTKSPTGVTMVSPMGLKALTFDVVSNPSHSSAVIYEFITESTDPLSLINDLQDYKKEVVEIITESTIDSTYQTYTNGEQLDTCACSIDGSCVAGTIEESIDFLISRSLEKNTIKSFSFKI
;
A
#
# COMPACT_ATOMS: atom_id res chain seq x y z
N MET A 1 -15.78 -15.22 -27.85
CA MET A 1 -15.56 -15.50 -26.41
C MET A 1 -16.31 -14.44 -25.62
N ASN A 2 -17.16 -14.84 -24.68
CA ASN A 2 -17.88 -13.88 -23.82
C ASN A 2 -17.02 -13.62 -22.58
N PHE A 3 -16.60 -12.37 -22.39
CA PHE A 3 -15.85 -11.91 -21.21
C PHE A 3 -16.82 -11.41 -20.15
N ASN A 4 -16.63 -11.85 -18.91
CA ASN A 4 -17.42 -11.45 -17.77
C ASN A 4 -16.55 -10.73 -16.74
N ILE A 5 -17.18 -9.94 -15.87
CA ILE A 5 -16.54 -9.38 -14.70
C ILE A 5 -16.47 -10.47 -13.63
N ILE A 6 -15.27 -10.66 -13.11
CA ILE A 6 -14.92 -11.57 -12.03
C ILE A 6 -14.77 -10.72 -10.77
N ASN A 7 -15.74 -10.87 -9.87
CA ASN A 7 -15.67 -10.38 -8.48
C ASN A 7 -15.82 -11.60 -7.55
N GLU A 8 -15.09 -11.61 -6.43
CA GLU A 8 -15.11 -12.71 -5.47
C GLU A 8 -16.05 -12.49 -4.28
N SER A 9 -16.60 -13.56 -3.74
CA SER A 9 -17.56 -13.54 -2.62
C SER A 9 -16.94 -13.95 -1.29
N ALA A 10 -17.59 -13.50 -0.22
CA ALA A 10 -17.22 -13.49 1.19
C ALA A 10 -16.91 -14.84 1.88
N TYR A 11 -15.77 -14.94 2.59
CA TYR A 11 -15.31 -15.98 3.52
C TYR A 11 -15.14 -15.41 4.95
N GLN A 12 -15.15 -16.24 5.99
CA GLN A 12 -14.97 -15.83 7.39
C GLN A 12 -13.48 -15.87 7.84
N SER A 13 -12.88 -14.72 8.10
CA SER A 13 -11.47 -14.55 8.44
C SER A 13 -11.09 -14.87 9.90
N VAL A 14 -9.81 -15.17 10.13
CA VAL A 14 -9.14 -15.21 11.44
C VAL A 14 -8.51 -13.85 11.75
N SER A 15 -8.59 -13.39 13.00
CA SER A 15 -8.17 -12.05 13.44
C SER A 15 -6.64 -11.89 13.52
N VAL A 16 -6.14 -10.74 13.07
CA VAL A 16 -4.76 -10.25 13.31
C VAL A 16 -4.83 -9.00 14.18
N GLU A 17 -3.96 -8.90 15.19
CA GLU A 17 -3.93 -7.75 16.11
C GLU A 17 -3.02 -6.63 15.58
N LEU A 18 -3.54 -5.40 15.54
CA LEU A 18 -2.75 -4.18 15.36
C LEU A 18 -2.14 -3.80 16.70
N LEU A 19 -0.80 -3.81 16.79
CA LEU A 19 -0.10 -3.60 18.07
C LEU A 19 0.31 -2.13 18.31
N GLU A 20 0.61 -1.34 17.27
CA GLU A 20 1.00 0.08 17.41
C GLU A 20 0.61 0.97 16.21
N GLU A 21 0.59 2.29 16.44
CA GLU A 21 0.27 3.32 15.44
C GLU A 21 1.49 3.67 14.58
N SER A 22 1.30 3.86 13.27
CA SER A 22 2.31 4.47 12.39
C SER A 22 1.89 5.88 11.96
N THR A 23 2.83 6.82 11.94
CA THR A 23 2.62 8.20 11.46
C THR A 23 3.59 8.47 10.33
N PHE A 24 3.19 8.16 9.10
CA PHE A 24 4.05 8.38 7.95
C PHE A 24 4.03 9.86 7.54
N GLY A 25 5.13 10.58 7.76
CA GLY A 25 5.28 12.00 7.37
C GLY A 25 4.35 12.96 8.12
N GLY A 26 3.89 12.59 9.32
CA GLY A 26 2.95 13.39 10.13
C GLY A 26 1.47 13.15 9.79
N GLU A 27 1.15 12.40 8.74
CA GLU A 27 -0.22 11.98 8.43
C GLU A 27 -0.52 10.58 8.98
N GLN A 28 -1.72 10.38 9.51
CA GLN A 28 -2.17 9.09 10.03
C GLN A 28 -2.37 8.10 8.87
N ARG A 29 -1.52 7.06 8.80
CA ARG A 29 -1.64 5.96 7.84
C ARG A 29 -1.27 4.65 8.52
N ILE A 30 -1.86 3.54 8.09
CA ILE A 30 -1.42 2.19 8.50
C ILE A 30 -0.77 1.52 7.29
N LYS A 31 0.45 1.02 7.46
CA LYS A 31 1.10 0.12 6.51
C LYS A 31 0.92 -1.32 6.96
N PHE A 32 0.68 -2.22 6.03
CA PHE A 32 0.46 -3.63 6.33
C PHE A 32 0.79 -4.52 5.12
N LYS A 33 1.05 -5.80 5.40
CA LYS A 33 1.13 -6.85 4.38
C LYS A 33 -0.13 -7.70 4.39
N ALA A 34 -0.60 -8.02 3.21
CA ALA A 34 -1.77 -8.83 2.98
C ALA A 34 -1.49 -9.95 1.99
N LYS A 35 -2.22 -11.05 2.17
CA LYS A 35 -2.37 -12.08 1.14
C LYS A 35 -3.64 -11.73 0.36
N LEU A 36 -3.54 -11.73 -0.96
CA LEU A 36 -4.61 -11.26 -1.85
C LEU A 36 -5.31 -12.39 -2.60
N GLN A 37 -4.59 -13.46 -2.93
CA GLN A 37 -5.10 -14.63 -3.64
C GLN A 37 -4.26 -15.88 -3.30
N GLU A 38 -4.87 -17.06 -3.26
CA GLU A 38 -4.19 -18.35 -3.07
C GLU A 38 -4.32 -19.25 -4.31
N ARG A 39 -3.22 -19.93 -4.67
CA ARG A 39 -3.16 -20.85 -5.80
C ARG A 39 -3.99 -22.12 -5.56
N ASP A 40 -4.71 -22.55 -6.59
CA ASP A 40 -5.45 -23.82 -6.69
C ASP A 40 -6.49 -24.06 -5.57
N VAL A 41 -6.90 -23.00 -4.87
CA VAL A 41 -7.96 -23.06 -3.85
C VAL A 41 -9.28 -22.60 -4.46
N THR A 42 -10.32 -23.38 -4.18
CA THR A 42 -11.68 -23.02 -4.58
C THR A 42 -12.22 -21.98 -3.60
N ASN A 43 -12.55 -20.80 -4.11
CA ASN A 43 -13.15 -19.73 -3.33
C ASN A 43 -14.68 -19.87 -3.22
N ASN A 44 -15.35 -18.93 -2.56
CA ASN A 44 -16.80 -19.02 -2.32
C ASN A 44 -17.66 -18.94 -3.59
N ASN A 45 -17.12 -18.42 -4.68
CA ASN A 45 -17.79 -18.44 -5.98
C ASN A 45 -17.58 -19.76 -6.74
N GLY A 46 -16.95 -20.74 -6.10
CA GLY A 46 -16.58 -21.99 -6.74
C GLY A 46 -15.50 -21.80 -7.79
N ARG A 47 -14.72 -20.70 -7.74
CA ARG A 47 -13.64 -20.42 -8.68
C ARG A 47 -12.29 -20.87 -8.13
N SER A 48 -11.45 -21.38 -9.01
CA SER A 48 -10.05 -21.72 -8.70
C SER A 48 -9.11 -21.05 -9.71
N TYR A 49 -7.96 -20.62 -9.21
CA TYR A 49 -6.94 -19.88 -9.95
C TYR A 49 -5.65 -20.68 -9.99
N SER A 50 -5.17 -20.97 -11.20
CA SER A 50 -3.93 -21.71 -11.39
C SER A 50 -2.70 -20.84 -11.15
N ASP A 51 -1.53 -21.49 -11.05
CA ASP A 51 -0.22 -20.81 -10.98
C ASP A 51 -0.03 -19.77 -12.09
N GLU A 52 -0.35 -20.15 -13.32
CA GLU A 52 -0.25 -19.29 -14.51
C GLU A 52 -1.15 -18.04 -14.36
N VAL A 53 -2.36 -18.22 -13.84
CA VAL A 53 -3.30 -17.12 -13.63
C VAL A 53 -2.79 -16.15 -12.56
N LEU A 54 -2.24 -16.66 -11.45
CA LEU A 54 -1.68 -15.80 -10.40
C LEU A 54 -0.48 -15.01 -10.91
N ARG A 55 0.43 -15.65 -11.63
CA ARG A 55 1.59 -14.97 -12.26
C ARG A 55 1.15 -13.87 -13.21
N LEU A 56 0.15 -14.12 -14.04
CA LEU A 56 -0.40 -13.13 -14.96
C LEU A 56 -1.04 -11.94 -14.23
N ILE A 57 -1.74 -12.18 -13.11
CA ILE A 57 -2.29 -11.10 -12.28
C ILE A 57 -1.16 -10.22 -11.73
N VAL A 58 -0.11 -10.82 -11.18
CA VAL A 58 1.04 -10.08 -10.64
C VAL A 58 1.77 -9.32 -11.74
N GLU A 59 2.01 -9.92 -12.90
CA GLU A 59 2.63 -9.26 -14.05
C GLU A 59 1.88 -7.98 -14.46
N GLN A 60 0.54 -7.98 -14.39
CA GLN A 60 -0.30 -6.84 -14.76
C GLN A 60 -0.39 -5.76 -13.67
N LEU A 61 -0.26 -6.14 -12.39
CA LEU A 61 -0.53 -5.27 -11.25
C LEU A 61 0.74 -4.75 -10.56
N ALA A 62 1.82 -5.54 -10.51
CA ALA A 62 3.05 -5.18 -9.82
C ALA A 62 3.67 -3.87 -10.35
N PRO A 63 3.79 -3.63 -11.67
CA PRO A 63 4.30 -2.35 -12.18
C PRO A 63 3.44 -1.15 -11.76
N LYS A 64 2.11 -1.34 -11.67
CA LYS A 64 1.20 -0.28 -11.23
C LYS A 64 1.35 0.01 -9.73
N ALA A 65 1.65 -1.02 -8.94
CA ALA A 65 1.89 -0.86 -7.50
C ALA A 65 3.18 -0.07 -7.24
N THR A 66 4.28 -0.44 -7.90
CA THR A 66 5.57 0.26 -7.75
C THR A 66 5.51 1.71 -8.24
N GLU A 67 4.74 1.98 -9.28
CA GLU A 67 4.47 3.34 -9.77
C GLU A 67 3.42 4.11 -8.94
N ARG A 68 2.92 3.53 -7.84
CA ARG A 68 1.86 4.11 -6.98
C ARG A 68 0.56 4.46 -7.72
N LYS A 69 0.23 3.69 -8.76
CA LYS A 69 -0.99 3.83 -9.59
C LYS A 69 -2.06 2.79 -9.27
N LEU A 70 -1.78 1.84 -8.39
CA LEU A 70 -2.70 0.78 -8.02
C LEU A 70 -3.39 1.08 -6.69
N VAL A 71 -4.69 1.39 -6.76
CA VAL A 71 -5.53 1.64 -5.58
C VAL A 71 -6.73 0.71 -5.55
N GLY A 72 -7.22 0.41 -4.35
CA GLY A 72 -8.41 -0.40 -4.09
C GLY A 72 -9.52 0.43 -3.47
N GLU A 73 -10.77 0.05 -3.74
CA GLU A 73 -11.95 0.71 -3.15
C GLU A 73 -12.37 0.03 -1.84
N LEU A 74 -13.10 0.77 -1.00
CA LEU A 74 -13.76 0.21 0.18
C LEU A 74 -15.13 -0.33 -0.24
N ASP A 75 -15.28 -1.65 -0.13
CA ASP A 75 -16.29 -2.49 -0.76
C ASP A 75 -16.26 -2.49 -2.30
N HIS A 76 -16.84 -3.54 -2.88
CA HIS A 76 -17.08 -3.55 -4.31
C HIS A 76 -18.11 -2.49 -4.68
N PRO A 77 -17.95 -1.85 -5.84
CA PRO A 77 -18.98 -0.95 -6.29
C PRO A 77 -20.29 -1.69 -6.49
N SER A 78 -21.40 -1.07 -6.08
CA SER A 78 -22.74 -1.54 -6.38
C SER A 78 -23.24 -0.88 -7.69
N PRO A 79 -22.97 -1.46 -8.87
CA PRO A 79 -23.36 -0.87 -10.14
C PRO A 79 -24.88 -0.74 -10.27
N GLN A 80 -25.36 0.49 -10.50
CA GLN A 80 -26.76 0.81 -10.76
C GLN A 80 -26.95 1.30 -12.21
N GLY A 81 -28.19 1.32 -12.69
CA GLY A 81 -28.52 1.78 -14.05
C GLY A 81 -28.57 0.67 -15.10
N ASP A 82 -28.41 1.05 -16.36
CA ASP A 82 -28.42 0.13 -17.50
C ASP A 82 -27.15 -0.75 -17.56
N THR A 83 -27.15 -1.76 -18.43
CA THR A 83 -26.04 -2.71 -18.55
C THR A 83 -24.71 -2.02 -18.85
N ALA A 84 -24.71 -0.94 -19.63
CA ALA A 84 -23.51 -0.19 -19.96
C ALA A 84 -22.95 0.57 -18.76
N ALA A 85 -23.81 1.24 -17.98
CA ALA A 85 -23.44 1.92 -16.75
C ALA A 85 -22.88 0.92 -15.71
N LYS A 86 -23.51 -0.26 -15.59
CA LYS A 86 -23.05 -1.31 -14.69
C LYS A 86 -21.67 -1.84 -15.04
N MET A 87 -21.43 -2.08 -16.34
CA MET A 87 -20.13 -2.51 -16.85
C MET A 87 -19.08 -1.44 -16.61
N LYS A 88 -19.37 -0.17 -16.94
CA LYS A 88 -18.46 0.95 -16.71
C LYS A 88 -18.05 1.04 -15.24
N ARG A 89 -19.01 1.07 -14.32
CA ARG A 89 -18.70 1.24 -12.89
C ARG A 89 -17.88 0.08 -12.31
N SER A 90 -18.18 -1.14 -12.74
CA SER A 90 -17.45 -2.33 -12.30
C SER A 90 -16.03 -2.40 -12.88
N SER A 91 -15.78 -1.69 -13.99
CA SER A 91 -14.50 -1.66 -14.70
C SER A 91 -13.58 -0.49 -14.34
N THR A 92 -14.13 0.54 -13.72
CA THR A 92 -13.42 1.78 -13.40
C THR A 92 -13.21 1.88 -11.90
N ILE A 93 -11.98 2.17 -11.51
CA ILE A 93 -11.62 2.41 -10.12
C ILE A 93 -11.95 3.86 -9.78
N SER A 94 -12.79 4.06 -8.77
CA SER A 94 -13.17 5.40 -8.29
C SER A 94 -12.09 5.95 -7.35
N LEU A 95 -11.38 7.00 -7.74
CA LEU A 95 -10.39 7.66 -6.86
C LEU A 95 -11.05 8.31 -5.63
N LYS A 96 -12.32 8.68 -5.73
CA LYS A 96 -13.11 9.18 -4.60
C LYS A 96 -13.34 8.09 -3.55
N ASP A 97 -13.64 6.87 -4.01
CA ASP A 97 -13.99 5.73 -3.15
C ASP A 97 -12.76 4.85 -2.81
N ALA A 98 -11.60 5.18 -3.38
CA ALA A 98 -10.33 4.50 -3.11
C ALA A 98 -9.93 4.68 -1.65
N CYS A 99 -9.56 3.60 -0.96
CA CYS A 99 -9.19 3.61 0.46
C CYS A 99 -7.79 3.07 0.75
N VAL A 100 -7.23 2.27 -0.16
CA VAL A 100 -5.94 1.61 0.00
C VAL A 100 -5.08 1.83 -1.24
N LEU A 101 -3.78 2.03 -1.03
CA LEU A 101 -2.76 2.02 -2.06
C LEU A 101 -1.90 0.77 -1.91
N PHE A 102 -1.64 0.08 -3.02
CA PHE A 102 -0.73 -1.05 -3.08
C PHE A 102 0.67 -0.52 -3.46
N THR A 103 1.67 -0.76 -2.61
CA THR A 103 3.05 -0.30 -2.83
C THR A 103 3.97 -1.40 -3.36
N SER A 104 3.66 -2.66 -3.09
CA SER A 104 4.28 -3.83 -3.75
C SER A 104 3.24 -4.93 -3.93
N ILE A 105 3.37 -5.71 -5.01
CA ILE A 105 2.62 -6.94 -5.25
C ILE A 105 3.60 -7.98 -5.81
N GLU A 106 3.64 -9.14 -5.18
CA GLU A 106 4.54 -10.23 -5.52
C GLU A 106 3.81 -11.58 -5.46
N TYR A 107 4.37 -12.60 -6.10
CA TYR A 107 3.89 -13.97 -6.02
C TYR A 107 4.95 -14.87 -5.40
N ASP A 108 4.66 -15.47 -4.24
CA ASP A 108 5.62 -16.27 -3.47
C ASP A 108 5.64 -17.76 -3.88
N GLY A 109 4.92 -18.13 -4.94
CA GLY A 109 4.72 -19.52 -5.39
C GLY A 109 3.47 -20.21 -4.82
N LYS A 110 2.78 -19.57 -3.88
CA LYS A 110 1.49 -20.03 -3.33
C LYS A 110 0.47 -18.90 -3.19
N PHE A 111 0.87 -17.73 -2.75
CA PHE A 111 0.04 -16.57 -2.51
C PHE A 111 0.50 -15.39 -3.35
N ILE A 112 -0.47 -14.60 -3.83
CA ILE A 112 -0.19 -13.20 -4.16
C ILE A 112 -0.11 -12.44 -2.84
N ILE A 113 1.07 -11.87 -2.55
CA ILE A 113 1.31 -11.04 -1.37
C ILE A 113 1.41 -9.58 -1.80
N ALA A 114 0.99 -8.67 -0.94
CA ALA A 114 1.10 -7.26 -1.19
C ALA A 114 1.48 -6.49 0.06
N THR A 115 2.21 -5.39 -0.16
CA THR A 115 2.41 -4.34 0.84
C THR A 115 1.46 -3.21 0.49
N CYS A 116 0.73 -2.72 1.49
CA CYS A 116 -0.33 -1.76 1.34
C CYS A 116 -0.19 -0.61 2.34
N GLU A 117 -0.76 0.54 2.00
CA GLU A 117 -0.95 1.67 2.92
C GLU A 117 -2.36 2.25 2.80
N THR A 118 -2.96 2.65 3.93
CA THR A 118 -4.24 3.39 3.90
C THR A 118 -4.04 4.78 3.29
N LEU A 119 -4.98 5.22 2.48
CA LEU A 119 -5.01 6.59 1.94
C LEU A 119 -5.48 7.59 3.02
N THR A 120 -5.19 8.87 2.82
CA THR A 120 -5.56 9.96 3.76
C THR A 120 -6.81 10.73 3.38
N ASN A 121 -7.49 10.31 2.30
CA ASN A 121 -8.82 10.79 1.95
C ASN A 121 -9.90 10.17 2.89
N ASP A 122 -11.14 10.63 2.77
CA ASP A 122 -12.25 10.16 3.63
C ASP A 122 -12.39 8.63 3.64
N SER A 123 -12.36 8.00 2.46
CA SER A 123 -12.48 6.54 2.30
C SER A 123 -11.30 5.79 2.93
N GLY A 124 -10.07 6.31 2.78
CA GLY A 124 -8.88 5.75 3.41
C GLY A 124 -8.87 5.92 4.93
N MET A 125 -9.35 7.07 5.43
CA MET A 125 -9.51 7.29 6.87
C MET A 125 -10.62 6.43 7.49
N ASN A 126 -11.67 6.11 6.72
CA ASN A 126 -12.66 5.12 7.15
C ASN A 126 -12.01 3.74 7.29
N LEU A 127 -11.22 3.31 6.31
CA LEU A 127 -10.47 2.05 6.42
C LEU A 127 -9.50 2.06 7.61
N TYR A 128 -8.75 3.15 7.80
CA TYR A 128 -7.86 3.32 8.94
C TYR A 128 -8.58 3.12 10.28
N ARG A 129 -9.77 3.74 10.44
CA ARG A 129 -10.60 3.61 11.65
C ARG A 129 -11.12 2.19 11.82
N LEU A 130 -11.60 1.55 10.75
CA LEU A 130 -12.04 0.15 10.79
C LEU A 130 -10.92 -0.78 11.27
N LEU A 131 -9.70 -0.61 10.75
CA LEU A 131 -8.54 -1.39 11.19
C LEU A 131 -8.19 -1.12 12.66
N LYS A 132 -8.26 0.14 13.11
CA LYS A 132 -8.09 0.50 14.53
C LYS A 132 -9.14 -0.13 15.44
N ASP A 133 -10.39 -0.16 14.98
CA ASP A 133 -11.51 -0.80 15.68
C ASP A 133 -11.45 -2.34 15.59
N LYS A 134 -10.36 -2.89 15.04
CA LYS A 134 -10.11 -4.33 14.89
C LYS A 134 -11.16 -5.04 14.02
N VAL A 135 -11.80 -4.30 13.12
CA VAL A 135 -12.68 -4.87 12.12
C VAL A 135 -11.85 -5.74 11.19
N THR A 136 -12.24 -7.01 11.07
CA THR A 136 -11.55 -7.90 10.15
C THR A 136 -11.96 -7.58 8.73
N ILE A 137 -10.97 -7.43 7.87
CA ILE A 137 -11.18 -7.15 6.45
C ILE A 137 -10.48 -8.21 5.59
N GLY A 138 -10.91 -8.30 4.35
CA GLY A 138 -10.29 -9.14 3.36
C GLY A 138 -10.14 -8.44 2.02
N PHE A 139 -9.59 -9.18 1.07
CA PHE A 139 -9.35 -8.70 -0.28
C PHE A 139 -10.11 -9.52 -1.32
N SER A 140 -10.60 -8.83 -2.34
CA SER A 140 -11.31 -9.44 -3.46
C SER A 140 -10.81 -8.90 -4.79
N LEU A 141 -10.43 -9.81 -5.68
CA LEU A 141 -9.96 -9.48 -7.02
C LEU A 141 -11.12 -8.92 -7.86
N ARG A 142 -10.88 -7.78 -8.51
CA ARG A 142 -11.67 -7.31 -9.66
C ARG A 142 -10.89 -7.56 -10.95
N ALA A 143 -11.45 -8.36 -11.84
CA ALA A 143 -10.84 -8.64 -13.12
C ALA A 143 -11.89 -8.84 -14.22
N PHE A 144 -11.50 -8.58 -15.46
CA PHE A 144 -12.18 -9.13 -16.63
C PHE A 144 -11.57 -10.48 -16.98
N GLY A 145 -12.39 -11.45 -17.33
CA GLY A 145 -11.85 -12.72 -17.79
C GLY A 145 -12.92 -13.66 -18.32
N SER A 146 -12.45 -14.86 -18.65
CA SER A 146 -13.31 -15.99 -18.97
C SER A 146 -13.01 -17.13 -17.99
N SER A 147 -13.94 -18.05 -17.87
CA SER A 147 -13.79 -19.20 -16.98
C SER A 147 -14.45 -20.42 -17.57
N THR A 148 -13.91 -21.59 -17.29
CA THR A 148 -14.41 -22.87 -17.78
C THR A 148 -14.83 -23.72 -16.59
N LYS A 149 -16.03 -24.31 -16.65
CA LYS A 149 -16.46 -25.26 -15.62
C LYS A 149 -15.77 -26.60 -15.85
N SER A 150 -15.08 -27.10 -14.83
CA SER A 150 -14.55 -28.45 -14.82
C SER A 150 -15.68 -29.48 -14.68
N PRO A 151 -15.44 -30.75 -15.06
CA PRO A 151 -16.36 -31.84 -14.77
C PRO A 151 -16.64 -32.04 -13.27
N THR A 152 -15.75 -31.57 -12.40
CA THR A 152 -15.88 -31.65 -10.94
C THR A 152 -16.72 -30.52 -10.32
N GLY A 153 -17.26 -29.62 -11.16
CA GLY A 153 -18.11 -28.50 -10.73
C GLY A 153 -17.36 -27.22 -10.35
N VAL A 154 -16.02 -27.27 -10.28
CA VAL A 154 -15.17 -26.11 -10.01
C VAL A 154 -15.02 -25.26 -11.27
N THR A 155 -15.14 -23.95 -11.13
CA THR A 155 -14.97 -23.00 -12.23
C THR A 155 -13.51 -22.57 -12.31
N MET A 156 -12.78 -23.06 -13.30
CA MET A 156 -11.38 -22.68 -13.52
C MET A 156 -11.32 -21.34 -14.25
N VAL A 157 -10.62 -20.36 -13.67
CA VAL A 157 -10.38 -19.08 -14.35
C VAL A 157 -9.38 -19.30 -15.47
N SER A 158 -9.69 -18.78 -16.66
CA SER A 158 -8.83 -18.90 -17.83
C SER A 158 -7.79 -17.77 -17.84
N PRO A 159 -6.50 -18.06 -18.11
CA PRO A 159 -5.51 -17.01 -18.33
C PRO A 159 -5.79 -16.22 -19.61
N MET A 160 -6.45 -16.84 -20.60
CA MET A 160 -6.75 -16.19 -21.88
C MET A 160 -7.75 -15.04 -21.71
N GLY A 161 -7.27 -13.82 -21.98
CA GLY A 161 -8.04 -12.59 -21.92
C GLY A 161 -8.37 -12.13 -20.49
N LEU A 162 -7.63 -12.63 -19.50
CA LEU A 162 -7.67 -12.11 -18.13
C LEU A 162 -7.04 -10.71 -18.09
N LYS A 163 -7.77 -9.74 -17.55
CA LYS A 163 -7.30 -8.39 -17.25
C LYS A 163 -7.62 -8.05 -15.80
N ALA A 164 -6.62 -8.09 -14.94
CA ALA A 164 -6.72 -7.68 -13.55
C ALA A 164 -6.82 -6.15 -13.45
N LEU A 165 -7.79 -5.67 -12.68
CA LEU A 165 -8.01 -4.25 -12.44
C LEU A 165 -7.36 -3.82 -11.13
N THR A 166 -7.78 -4.42 -10.02
CA THR A 166 -7.28 -4.16 -8.67
C THR A 166 -7.80 -5.22 -7.69
N PHE A 167 -7.42 -5.09 -6.43
CA PHE A 167 -8.06 -5.75 -5.29
C PHE A 167 -8.81 -4.71 -4.46
N ASP A 168 -10.06 -4.99 -4.13
CA ASP A 168 -10.84 -4.14 -3.22
C ASP A 168 -10.78 -4.67 -1.80
N VAL A 169 -10.92 -3.75 -0.84
CA VAL A 169 -11.09 -4.06 0.56
C VAL A 169 -12.55 -4.41 0.81
N VAL A 170 -12.81 -5.59 1.34
CA VAL A 170 -14.17 -6.10 1.57
C VAL A 170 -14.30 -6.58 3.01
N SER A 171 -15.51 -6.49 3.56
CA SER A 171 -15.82 -6.98 4.91
C SER A 171 -15.56 -8.48 5.11
N ASN A 172 -15.58 -9.25 4.03
CA ASN A 172 -15.34 -10.69 4.06
C ASN A 172 -14.38 -11.08 2.93
N PRO A 173 -13.21 -11.68 3.24
CA PRO A 173 -12.23 -12.07 2.22
C PRO A 173 -12.77 -13.03 1.16
N SER A 174 -12.17 -13.03 -0.02
CA SER A 174 -12.55 -13.96 -1.09
C SER A 174 -12.28 -15.45 -0.77
N HIS A 175 -11.29 -15.73 0.07
CA HIS A 175 -10.96 -17.05 0.62
C HIS A 175 -10.26 -16.91 1.99
N SER A 176 -10.09 -18.01 2.74
CA SER A 176 -9.60 -18.00 4.14
C SER A 176 -8.30 -17.28 4.41
N SER A 177 -7.45 -17.20 3.39
CA SER A 177 -6.11 -16.62 3.48
C SER A 177 -6.02 -15.24 2.82
N ALA A 178 -7.09 -14.68 2.23
CA ALA A 178 -7.08 -13.34 1.61
C ALA A 178 -7.21 -12.19 2.64
N VAL A 179 -6.34 -12.18 3.65
CA VAL A 179 -6.41 -11.29 4.81
C VAL A 179 -5.09 -10.56 5.04
N ILE A 180 -5.14 -9.49 5.84
CA ILE A 180 -3.93 -8.91 6.45
C ILE A 180 -3.26 -9.99 7.30
N TYR A 181 -1.95 -10.14 7.20
CA TYR A 181 -1.19 -11.07 8.03
C TYR A 181 -0.08 -10.40 8.86
N GLU A 182 0.28 -9.15 8.54
CA GLU A 182 1.32 -8.40 9.24
C GLU A 182 0.99 -6.92 9.16
N PHE A 183 0.95 -6.21 10.29
CA PHE A 183 0.99 -4.76 10.29
C PHE A 183 2.44 -4.31 10.32
N ILE A 184 2.82 -3.43 9.40
CA ILE A 184 4.15 -2.85 9.36
C ILE A 184 4.10 -1.65 10.29
N THR A 185 4.52 -1.86 11.53
CA THR A 185 4.78 -0.76 12.45
C THR A 185 5.96 0.03 11.91
N GLU A 186 5.84 1.35 11.92
CA GLU A 186 6.99 2.21 11.69
C GLU A 186 8.02 1.85 12.76
N SER A 187 9.21 1.47 12.29
CA SER A 187 10.28 1.04 13.16
C SER A 187 10.63 2.15 14.13
N THR A 188 10.32 1.98 15.42
CA THR A 188 11.04 2.68 16.49
C THR A 188 12.49 2.17 16.64
N ASP A 189 12.93 1.19 15.83
CA ASP A 189 14.32 0.78 15.73
C ASP A 189 15.12 1.86 14.97
N PRO A 190 16.04 2.56 15.67
CA PRO A 190 16.84 3.66 15.12
C PRO A 190 17.72 3.23 13.95
N LEU A 191 18.03 1.94 13.81
CA LEU A 191 18.83 1.41 12.70
C LEU A 191 18.09 1.48 11.36
N SER A 192 16.77 1.26 11.33
CA SER A 192 15.97 1.43 10.12
C SER A 192 15.91 2.89 9.70
N LEU A 193 15.75 3.80 10.67
CA LEU A 193 15.76 5.24 10.43
C LEU A 193 17.11 5.71 9.87
N ILE A 194 18.21 5.12 10.36
CA ILE A 194 19.56 5.40 9.85
C ILE A 194 19.71 4.95 8.40
N ASN A 195 19.19 3.78 8.03
CA ASN A 195 19.24 3.32 6.63
C ASN A 195 18.42 4.24 5.71
N ASP A 196 17.22 4.63 6.12
CA ASP A 196 16.38 5.56 5.35
C ASP A 196 17.05 6.93 5.19
N LEU A 197 17.70 7.44 6.25
CA LEU A 197 18.49 8.68 6.19
C LEU A 197 19.72 8.55 5.30
N GLN A 198 20.38 7.39 5.29
CA GLN A 198 21.53 7.12 4.42
C GLN A 198 21.13 7.01 2.95
N ASP A 199 19.98 6.42 2.64
CA ASP A 199 19.48 6.32 1.28
C ASP A 199 19.00 7.68 0.77
N TYR A 200 18.32 8.47 1.60
CA TYR A 200 18.00 9.87 1.29
C TYR A 200 19.27 10.73 1.08
N LYS A 201 20.33 10.51 1.88
CA LYS A 201 21.63 11.17 1.67
C LYS A 201 22.20 10.86 0.28
N LYS A 202 22.11 9.60 -0.18
CA LYS A 202 22.58 9.22 -1.52
C LYS A 202 21.78 9.92 -2.61
N GLU A 203 20.45 9.93 -2.51
CA GLU A 203 19.59 10.60 -3.49
C GLU A 203 19.86 12.11 -3.58
N VAL A 204 20.02 12.80 -2.43
CA VAL A 204 20.34 14.23 -2.40
C VAL A 204 21.74 14.52 -2.96
N VAL A 205 22.74 13.69 -2.63
CA VAL A 205 24.11 13.84 -3.17
C VAL A 205 24.12 13.65 -4.68
N GLU A 206 23.36 12.70 -5.21
CA GLU A 206 23.29 12.43 -6.64
C GLU A 206 22.66 13.61 -7.40
N ILE A 207 21.60 14.22 -6.85
CA ILE A 207 20.98 15.44 -7.37
C ILE A 207 21.95 16.64 -7.33
N ILE A 208 22.71 16.82 -6.24
CA ILE A 208 23.68 17.91 -6.10
C ILE A 208 24.88 17.73 -7.05
N THR A 209 25.28 16.50 -7.36
CA THR A 209 26.35 16.27 -8.34
C THR A 209 25.95 16.60 -9.78
N GLU A 210 24.66 16.54 -10.11
CA GLU A 210 24.14 16.96 -11.43
C GLU A 210 23.85 18.46 -11.53
N SER A 211 23.62 19.15 -10.40
CA SER A 211 23.43 20.59 -10.35
C SER A 211 24.52 21.25 -9.51
N THR A 212 25.51 21.90 -10.14
CA THR A 212 26.39 22.86 -9.43
C THR A 212 25.56 24.03 -8.89
N ILE A 213 24.92 23.84 -7.74
CA ILE A 213 24.12 24.85 -7.04
C ILE A 213 24.38 24.68 -5.55
N ASP A 214 25.15 25.63 -5.04
CA ASP A 214 25.30 25.96 -3.63
C ASP A 214 23.91 26.31 -3.06
N SER A 215 23.21 25.34 -2.47
CA SER A 215 21.80 25.47 -2.06
C SER A 215 21.67 25.60 -0.54
N THR A 216 21.86 26.82 -0.06
CA THR A 216 21.39 27.24 1.27
C THR A 216 19.88 27.46 1.20
N TYR A 217 19.09 26.50 1.71
CA TYR A 217 17.64 26.63 1.82
C TYR A 217 17.27 27.42 3.09
N GLN A 218 16.66 28.60 2.93
CA GLN A 218 16.20 29.46 4.02
C GLN A 218 14.70 29.26 4.30
N THR A 219 14.33 29.17 5.59
CA THR A 219 12.91 29.11 6.02
C THR A 219 12.56 30.27 6.95
N TYR A 220 11.28 30.69 6.93
CA TYR A 220 10.74 31.78 7.74
C TYR A 220 9.57 31.31 8.61
N THR A 221 9.58 31.68 9.90
CA THR A 221 8.39 31.67 10.77
C THR A 221 8.43 32.85 11.73
N ASN A 222 7.31 33.58 11.87
CA ASN A 222 7.15 34.75 12.73
C ASN A 222 8.14 35.92 12.49
N GLY A 223 8.66 36.05 11.27
CA GLY A 223 9.48 37.21 10.89
C GLY A 223 10.93 37.18 11.42
N GLU A 224 11.34 36.11 12.09
CA GLU A 224 12.73 35.89 12.49
C GLU A 224 13.38 34.83 11.58
N GLN A 225 14.57 35.17 11.08
CA GLN A 225 15.41 34.30 10.26
C GLN A 225 16.02 33.23 11.17
N LEU A 226 15.65 31.97 10.96
CA LEU A 226 16.26 30.84 11.65
C LEU A 226 17.28 30.19 10.73
N ASP A 227 18.56 30.27 11.12
CA ASP A 227 19.68 29.64 10.42
C ASP A 227 19.73 28.10 10.62
N THR A 228 18.74 27.48 11.28
CA THR A 228 18.73 26.06 11.65
C THR A 228 18.10 25.15 10.58
N CYS A 229 18.80 24.09 10.17
CA CYS A 229 18.42 23.19 9.07
C CYS A 229 17.98 21.78 9.51
N ALA A 230 18.19 21.40 10.77
CA ALA A 230 17.54 20.23 11.38
C ALA A 230 17.43 20.34 12.91
N CYS A 231 16.40 19.72 13.48
CA CYS A 231 16.19 19.64 14.93
C CYS A 231 15.78 18.21 15.33
N SER A 232 16.32 17.73 16.45
CA SER A 232 15.88 16.50 17.12
C SER A 232 14.74 16.78 18.09
N ILE A 233 14.01 15.72 18.44
CA ILE A 233 12.84 15.76 19.34
C ILE A 233 13.21 16.22 20.76
N ASP A 234 14.47 16.07 21.17
CA ASP A 234 14.97 16.56 22.46
C ASP A 234 15.28 18.08 22.45
N GLY A 235 14.97 18.78 21.36
CA GLY A 235 15.15 20.23 21.22
C GLY A 235 16.54 20.65 20.77
N SER A 236 17.44 19.70 20.46
CA SER A 236 18.76 20.01 19.90
C SER A 236 18.64 20.32 18.41
N CYS A 237 19.20 21.44 17.95
CA CYS A 237 19.15 21.83 16.54
C CYS A 237 20.55 22.08 15.97
N VAL A 238 20.70 21.89 14.66
CA VAL A 238 21.90 22.24 13.90
C VAL A 238 21.55 23.22 12.78
N ALA A 239 22.46 24.15 12.53
CA ALA A 239 22.48 25.07 11.41
C ALA A 239 23.56 24.60 10.44
N GLY A 240 23.23 24.33 9.18
CA GLY A 240 24.19 23.77 8.23
C GLY A 240 23.57 23.30 6.92
N THR A 241 24.39 22.71 6.06
CA THR A 241 23.94 22.08 4.81
C THR A 241 22.98 20.90 5.09
N ILE A 242 22.28 20.44 4.05
CA ILE A 242 21.43 19.24 4.16
C ILE A 242 22.28 18.03 4.61
N GLU A 243 23.52 17.93 4.13
CA GLU A 243 24.43 16.86 4.53
C GLU A 243 24.78 16.93 6.02
N GLU A 244 25.15 18.11 6.53
CA GLU A 244 25.43 18.32 7.96
C GLU A 244 24.18 18.07 8.83
N SER A 245 23.00 18.39 8.31
CA SER A 245 21.72 18.15 8.95
C SER A 245 21.39 16.67 9.04
N ILE A 246 21.67 15.90 7.99
CA ILE A 246 21.50 14.44 7.98
C ILE A 246 22.52 13.78 8.92
N ASP A 247 23.79 14.17 8.85
CA ASP A 247 24.84 13.60 9.70
C ASP A 247 24.58 13.87 11.20
N PHE A 248 24.05 15.05 11.53
CA PHE A 248 23.59 15.38 12.88
C PHE A 248 22.46 14.46 13.36
N LEU A 249 21.45 14.21 12.52
CA LEU A 249 20.34 13.31 12.84
C LEU A 249 20.81 11.85 12.98
N ILE A 250 21.71 11.38 12.11
CA ILE A 250 22.29 10.03 12.21
C ILE A 250 23.07 9.87 13.52
N SER A 251 23.95 10.83 13.84
CA SER A 251 24.71 10.83 15.10
C SER A 251 23.79 10.79 16.32
N ARG A 252 22.70 11.58 16.32
CA ARG A 252 21.74 11.55 17.43
C ARG A 252 20.90 10.28 17.50
N SER A 253 20.58 9.68 16.36
CA SER A 253 19.92 8.38 16.30
C SER A 253 20.77 7.31 17.01
N LEU A 254 22.08 7.30 16.72
CA LEU A 254 23.06 6.36 17.28
C LEU A 254 23.36 6.59 18.78
N GLU A 255 23.40 7.84 19.24
CA GLU A 255 23.78 8.15 20.63
C GLU A 255 22.66 7.99 21.65
N LYS A 256 21.39 8.21 21.27
CA LYS A 256 20.30 8.36 22.24
C LYS A 256 19.06 7.50 22.01
N ASN A 257 18.91 6.76 20.90
CA ASN A 257 17.70 5.98 20.63
C ASN A 257 16.38 6.82 20.64
N THR A 258 16.44 8.14 20.42
CA THR A 258 15.31 9.06 20.69
C THR A 258 14.70 9.77 19.47
N ILE A 259 14.99 9.34 18.24
CA ILE A 259 14.38 9.97 17.05
C ILE A 259 13.14 9.17 16.62
N LYS A 260 11.97 9.81 16.69
CA LYS A 260 10.67 9.24 16.28
C LYS A 260 10.17 9.74 14.93
N SER A 261 10.67 10.87 14.43
CA SER A 261 10.29 11.46 13.14
C SER A 261 11.25 12.59 12.75
N PHE A 262 11.44 12.82 11.44
CA PHE A 262 12.11 13.99 10.89
C PHE A 262 11.28 14.60 9.76
N SER A 263 11.41 15.91 9.53
CA SER A 263 10.72 16.62 8.45
C SER A 263 11.72 17.51 7.74
N PHE A 264 12.02 17.19 6.48
CA PHE A 264 12.67 18.13 5.57
C PHE A 264 11.58 18.87 4.81
N LYS A 265 11.46 20.18 5.02
CA LYS A 265 10.62 21.00 4.14
C LYS A 265 11.43 21.30 2.88
N ILE A 266 10.99 20.73 1.76
CA ILE A 266 11.42 21.09 0.40
C ILE A 266 10.59 22.28 -0.06
#